data_AF-A0A6I5N5G2-F1
#
_entry.id   AF-A0A6I5N5G2-F1
#
_cell.length_a   1.000
_cell.length_b   1.000
_cell.length_c   1.000
_cell.angle_alpha   90.00
_cell.angle_beta   90.00
_cell.angle_gamma   90.00
#
_symmetry.space_group_name_H-M   'P 1'
#
loop_
_entity.id
_entity.type
_entity.pdbx_description
1 polymer ?
#
loop_
_entity_poly.entity_id
_entity_poly.type
_entity_poly.pdbx_seq_one_letter_code
_entity_poly.pdbx_strand_id
1 'polypeptide(L)'
;MRGKRSNQASWSRWAADGLSRLEQRFSSLQSRLQQPYYRFQSLAEVDEAARLGWRIDVNQATVDDWLRFPVMSIHQARTLAQLTQAGVMLTCLEDVAAAANLPMSQLQPIAPVLQFCYYDWSHQPRSVKANQASLAELMQVPAIDYRFAQAVLYHRQQCPFRDLADFQQRLQLSPQLTAEVLHYLQF
;
A
#
# COMPACT_ATOMS: atom_id res chain seq x y z
N MET A 1 -61.57 -29.09 27.63
CA MET A 1 -60.94 -29.01 26.29
C MET A 1 -61.07 -27.58 25.75
N ARG A 2 -59.98 -26.79 25.73
CA ARG A 2 -59.82 -25.61 24.87
C ARG A 2 -58.32 -25.41 24.64
N GLY A 3 -57.89 -25.62 23.39
CA GLY A 3 -56.49 -25.58 22.99
C GLY A 3 -55.97 -24.14 22.95
N LYS A 4 -54.84 -23.91 23.63
CA LYS A 4 -53.94 -22.79 23.33
C LYS A 4 -52.95 -23.30 22.28
N ARG A 5 -53.14 -22.93 21.02
CA ARG A 5 -52.16 -23.17 19.95
C ARG A 5 -51.41 -21.87 19.64
N SER A 6 -50.09 -21.94 19.80
CA SER A 6 -49.08 -21.40 18.89
C SER A 6 -49.01 -19.88 18.70
N ASN A 7 -48.01 -19.26 19.36
CA ASN A 7 -47.35 -18.06 18.84
C ASN A 7 -45.81 -18.22 18.73
N GLN A 8 -45.32 -19.47 18.67
CA GLN A 8 -43.89 -19.80 18.54
C GLN A 8 -43.42 -20.00 17.08
N ALA A 9 -44.34 -20.25 16.14
CA ALA A 9 -43.99 -20.55 14.73
C ALA A 9 -43.61 -19.31 13.88
N SER A 10 -43.79 -18.09 14.41
CA SER A 10 -43.47 -16.84 13.70
C SER A 10 -42.00 -16.43 13.86
N TRP A 11 -41.40 -16.70 15.02
CA TRP A 11 -40.06 -16.23 15.40
C TRP A 11 -38.94 -16.93 14.60
N SER A 12 -39.12 -18.21 14.25
CA SER A 12 -38.11 -19.00 13.52
C SER A 12 -37.97 -18.62 12.05
N ARG A 13 -39.07 -18.21 11.37
CA ARG A 13 -39.02 -17.75 9.98
C ARG A 13 -38.35 -16.38 9.83
N TRP A 14 -38.61 -15.45 10.75
CA TRP A 14 -38.03 -14.11 10.69
C TRP A 14 -36.52 -14.11 11.01
N ALA A 15 -36.10 -14.99 11.93
CA ALA A 15 -34.68 -15.19 12.23
C ALA A 15 -33.93 -15.85 11.04
N ALA A 16 -34.52 -16.86 10.40
CA ALA A 16 -33.93 -17.52 9.24
C ALA A 16 -33.84 -16.60 8.02
N ASP A 17 -34.90 -15.86 7.68
CA ASP A 17 -34.91 -14.89 6.57
C ASP A 17 -33.95 -13.71 6.81
N GLY A 18 -33.72 -13.35 8.08
CA GLY A 18 -32.74 -12.34 8.48
C GLY A 18 -31.30 -12.84 8.28
N LEU A 19 -31.00 -14.07 8.71
CA LEU A 19 -29.69 -14.70 8.55
C LEU A 19 -29.35 -14.93 7.07
N SER A 20 -30.28 -15.44 6.26
CA SER A 20 -30.05 -15.66 4.83
C SER A 20 -29.80 -14.37 4.04
N ARG A 21 -30.51 -13.27 4.38
CA ARG A 21 -30.25 -11.97 3.76
C ARG A 21 -28.90 -11.38 4.17
N LEU A 22 -28.48 -11.60 5.41
CA LEU A 22 -27.15 -11.20 5.87
C LEU A 22 -26.08 -11.99 5.13
N GLU A 23 -26.16 -13.32 5.08
CA GLU A 23 -25.21 -14.18 4.34
C GLU A 23 -25.09 -13.81 2.85
N GLN A 24 -26.21 -13.51 2.19
CA GLN A 24 -26.21 -13.02 0.80
C GLN A 24 -25.54 -11.64 0.66
N ARG A 25 -25.78 -10.72 1.61
CA ARG A 25 -25.12 -9.41 1.63
C ARG A 25 -23.60 -9.54 1.89
N PHE A 26 -23.20 -10.41 2.79
CA PHE A 26 -21.80 -10.72 3.07
C PHE A 26 -21.08 -11.30 1.85
N SER A 27 -21.67 -12.32 1.22
CA SER A 27 -21.12 -12.94 0.00
C SER A 27 -21.01 -11.94 -1.16
N SER A 28 -22.00 -11.04 -1.32
CA SER A 28 -21.96 -10.02 -2.38
C SER A 28 -20.97 -8.87 -2.11
N LEU A 29 -20.74 -8.46 -0.86
CA LEU A 29 -19.68 -7.52 -0.53
C LEU A 29 -18.30 -8.16 -0.73
N GLN A 30 -18.09 -9.39 -0.27
CA GLN A 30 -16.83 -10.11 -0.43
C GLN A 30 -16.42 -10.23 -1.90
N SER A 31 -17.37 -10.56 -2.79
CA SER A 31 -17.13 -10.59 -4.24
C SER A 31 -16.78 -9.21 -4.83
N ARG A 32 -17.41 -8.13 -4.35
CA ARG A 32 -17.09 -6.76 -4.79
C ARG A 32 -15.71 -6.30 -4.29
N LEU A 33 -15.31 -6.70 -3.09
CA LEU A 33 -14.00 -6.37 -2.52
C LEU A 33 -12.83 -6.90 -3.36
N GLN A 34 -13.03 -7.98 -4.12
CA GLN A 34 -12.02 -8.54 -5.05
C GLN A 34 -11.83 -7.70 -6.32
N GLN A 35 -12.74 -6.76 -6.61
CA GLN A 35 -12.62 -5.91 -7.80
C GLN A 35 -11.63 -4.77 -7.52
N PRO A 36 -10.58 -4.59 -8.35
CA PRO A 36 -9.53 -3.60 -8.12
C PRO A 36 -10.03 -2.16 -7.98
N TYR A 37 -11.12 -1.80 -8.67
CA TYR A 37 -11.63 -0.43 -8.72
C TYR A 37 -12.91 -0.22 -7.91
N TYR A 38 -13.29 -1.19 -7.09
CA TYR A 38 -14.49 -1.07 -6.28
C TYR A 38 -14.31 0.00 -5.20
N ARG A 39 -15.29 0.92 -5.11
CA ARG A 39 -15.38 1.94 -4.07
C ARG A 39 -16.52 1.64 -3.11
N PHE A 40 -16.26 1.81 -1.82
CA PHE A 40 -17.28 1.73 -0.80
C PHE A 40 -18.32 2.83 -1.01
N GLN A 41 -19.58 2.44 -0.97
CA GLN A 41 -20.72 3.33 -1.16
C GLN A 41 -21.08 4.07 0.13
N SER A 42 -20.65 3.55 1.29
CA SER A 42 -20.92 4.14 2.60
C SER A 42 -19.90 3.72 3.64
N LEU A 43 -19.82 4.47 4.74
CA LEU A 43 -19.01 4.09 5.91
C LEU A 43 -19.51 2.82 6.60
N ALA A 44 -20.81 2.52 6.53
CA ALA A 44 -21.36 1.26 7.03
C ALA A 44 -20.81 0.04 6.27
N GLU A 45 -20.50 0.22 4.98
CA GLU A 45 -19.90 -0.82 4.16
C GLU A 45 -18.42 -1.04 4.48
N VAL A 46 -17.73 0.02 4.93
CA VAL A 46 -16.36 -0.07 5.43
C VAL A 46 -16.31 -0.88 6.73
N ASP A 47 -17.23 -0.62 7.67
CA ASP A 47 -17.36 -1.42 8.90
C ASP A 47 -17.64 -2.89 8.59
N GLU A 48 -18.52 -3.16 7.61
CA GLU A 48 -18.78 -4.53 7.17
C GLU A 48 -17.54 -5.22 6.57
N ALA A 49 -16.79 -4.50 5.74
CA ALA A 49 -15.52 -4.99 5.21
C ALA A 49 -14.51 -5.26 6.34
N ALA A 50 -14.52 -4.45 7.40
CA ALA A 50 -13.70 -4.67 8.58
C ALA A 50 -14.05 -6.01 9.27
N ARG A 51 -15.34 -6.31 9.43
CA ARG A 51 -15.84 -7.59 10.00
C ARG A 51 -15.49 -8.79 9.13
N LEU A 52 -15.45 -8.60 7.81
CA LEU A 52 -15.00 -9.60 6.84
C LEU A 52 -13.47 -9.79 6.79
N GLY A 53 -12.71 -9.06 7.61
CA GLY A 53 -11.25 -9.16 7.65
C GLY A 53 -10.53 -8.42 6.51
N TRP A 54 -11.24 -7.65 5.69
CA TRP A 54 -10.61 -6.86 4.64
C TRP A 54 -9.85 -5.69 5.26
N ARG A 55 -8.58 -5.51 4.87
CA ARG A 55 -7.66 -4.47 5.35
C ARG A 55 -6.83 -3.95 4.18
N ILE A 56 -6.33 -2.72 4.30
CA ILE A 56 -5.19 -2.23 3.50
C ILE A 56 -4.01 -1.98 4.42
N ASP A 57 -2.81 -2.23 3.91
CA ASP A 57 -1.60 -1.70 4.52
C ASP A 57 -1.41 -0.25 4.07
N VAL A 58 -1.45 0.68 5.02
CA VAL A 58 -1.34 2.12 4.73
C VAL A 58 0.00 2.48 4.08
N ASN A 59 1.06 1.73 4.38
CA ASN A 59 2.42 2.01 3.90
C ASN A 59 2.68 1.43 2.51
N GLN A 60 1.80 0.58 1.99
CA GLN A 60 1.83 0.04 0.62
C GLN A 60 0.61 0.44 -0.22
N ALA A 61 -0.37 1.12 0.36
CA ALA A 61 -1.60 1.52 -0.30
C ALA A 61 -1.34 2.46 -1.49
N THR A 62 -1.87 2.07 -2.65
CA THR A 62 -1.85 2.88 -3.87
C THR A 62 -2.89 4.00 -3.82
N VAL A 63 -2.82 4.92 -4.79
CA VAL A 63 -3.85 5.96 -4.94
C VAL A 63 -5.25 5.34 -5.08
N ASP A 64 -5.37 4.25 -5.85
CA ASP A 64 -6.66 3.58 -6.06
C ASP A 64 -7.18 2.92 -4.78
N ASP A 65 -6.32 2.36 -3.93
CA ASP A 65 -6.69 1.79 -2.63
C ASP A 65 -7.30 2.85 -1.71
N TRP A 66 -6.69 4.03 -1.64
CA TRP A 66 -7.22 5.15 -0.86
C TRP A 66 -8.55 5.68 -1.42
N LEU A 67 -8.71 5.71 -2.74
CA LEU A 67 -9.95 6.12 -3.41
C LEU A 67 -11.12 5.15 -3.21
N ARG A 68 -10.88 3.97 -2.62
CA ARG A 68 -11.98 3.08 -2.24
C ARG A 68 -12.82 3.68 -1.11
N PHE A 69 -12.26 4.56 -0.29
CA PHE A 69 -12.97 5.16 0.84
C PHE A 69 -13.78 6.40 0.44
N PRO A 70 -15.04 6.53 0.91
CA PRO A 70 -15.90 7.65 0.55
C PRO A 70 -15.43 8.99 1.13
N VAL A 71 -14.54 8.98 2.12
CA VAL A 71 -13.99 10.18 2.78
C VAL A 71 -12.72 10.71 2.11
N MET A 72 -12.18 10.01 1.10
CA MET A 72 -10.90 10.35 0.47
C MET A 72 -11.09 11.02 -0.89
N SER A 73 -10.51 12.22 -1.03
CA SER A 73 -10.35 12.86 -2.33
C SER A 73 -9.11 12.34 -3.07
N ILE A 74 -9.07 12.53 -4.39
CA ILE A 74 -7.90 12.18 -5.23
C ILE A 74 -6.62 12.91 -4.78
N HIS A 75 -6.72 14.14 -4.29
CA HIS A 75 -5.57 14.90 -3.82
C HIS A 75 -4.98 14.26 -2.57
N GLN A 76 -5.83 13.88 -1.61
CA GLN A 76 -5.41 13.23 -0.36
C GLN A 76 -4.82 11.85 -0.61
N ALA A 77 -5.47 11.05 -1.46
CA ALA A 77 -4.97 9.75 -1.88
C ALA A 77 -3.58 9.84 -2.53
N ARG A 78 -3.36 10.83 -3.39
CA ARG A 78 -2.04 11.10 -3.99
C ARG A 78 -1.02 11.54 -2.96
N THR A 79 -1.38 12.45 -2.06
CA THR A 79 -0.47 12.91 -1.00
C THR A 79 0.00 11.75 -0.13
N LEU A 80 -0.92 10.89 0.34
CA LEU A 80 -0.58 9.72 1.15
C LEU A 80 0.33 8.74 0.40
N ALA A 81 -0.03 8.38 -0.84
CA ALA A 81 0.76 7.46 -1.65
C ALA A 81 2.15 8.04 -1.98
N GLN A 82 2.27 9.34 -2.26
CA GLN A 82 3.55 9.99 -2.52
C GLN A 82 4.45 10.03 -1.28
N LEU A 83 3.88 10.27 -0.09
CA LEU A 83 4.63 10.27 1.16
C LEU A 83 5.21 8.89 1.47
N THR A 84 4.41 7.84 1.35
CA THR A 84 4.88 6.47 1.61
C THR A 84 5.89 6.00 0.57
N GLN A 85 5.69 6.35 -0.71
CA GLN A 85 6.69 6.13 -1.77
C GLN A 85 8.00 6.91 -1.55
N ALA A 86 7.94 8.07 -0.89
CA ALA A 86 9.12 8.83 -0.49
C ALA A 86 9.81 8.27 0.76
N GLY A 87 9.29 7.18 1.34
CA GLY A 87 9.84 6.50 2.51
C GLY A 87 9.36 7.06 3.85
N VAL A 88 8.31 7.89 3.86
CA VAL A 88 7.64 8.30 5.11
C VAL A 88 6.76 7.15 5.57
N MET A 89 6.99 6.68 6.79
CA MET A 89 6.20 5.62 7.39
C MET A 89 5.06 6.21 8.21
N LEU A 90 3.83 5.82 7.90
CA LEU A 90 2.64 6.13 8.69
C LEU A 90 2.51 5.06 9.77
N THR A 91 2.51 5.48 11.03
CA THR A 91 2.55 4.59 12.20
C THR A 91 1.23 4.57 12.97
N CYS A 92 0.42 5.60 12.80
CA CYS A 92 -0.87 5.75 13.48
C CYS A 92 -1.87 6.51 12.61
N LEU A 93 -3.13 6.55 13.07
CA LEU A 93 -4.21 7.23 12.37
C LEU A 93 -3.99 8.76 12.32
N GLU A 94 -3.32 9.29 13.34
CA GLU A 94 -2.96 10.70 13.46
C GLU A 94 -1.98 11.12 12.35
N ASP A 95 -1.07 10.25 11.94
CA ASP A 95 -0.16 10.51 10.81
C ASP A 95 -0.95 10.65 9.50
N VAL A 96 -1.95 9.77 9.29
CA VAL A 96 -2.86 9.84 8.13
C VAL A 96 -3.65 11.14 8.15
N ALA A 97 -4.16 11.54 9.32
CA ALA A 97 -4.91 12.78 9.51
C ALA A 97 -4.07 14.01 9.15
N ALA A 98 -2.84 14.07 9.66
CA ALA A 98 -1.91 15.15 9.41
C ALA A 98 -1.53 15.22 7.92
N ALA A 99 -1.18 14.08 7.32
CA ALA A 99 -0.75 13.99 5.93
C ALA A 99 -1.89 14.31 4.94
N ALA A 100 -3.10 13.80 5.19
CA ALA A 100 -4.26 14.04 4.34
C ALA A 100 -4.98 15.36 4.64
N ASN A 101 -4.55 16.10 5.67
CA ASN A 101 -5.23 17.29 6.17
C ASN A 101 -6.73 17.01 6.44
N LEU A 102 -7.01 15.91 7.13
CA LEU A 102 -8.35 15.44 7.46
C LEU A 102 -8.60 15.47 8.97
N PRO A 103 -9.80 15.83 9.43
CA PRO A 103 -10.13 15.72 10.84
C PRO A 103 -10.26 14.25 11.24
N MET A 104 -9.80 13.93 12.46
CA MET A 104 -9.87 12.57 13.01
C MET A 104 -11.29 11.98 12.97
N SER A 105 -12.33 12.81 13.14
CA SER A 105 -13.72 12.38 13.08
C SER A 105 -14.13 11.76 11.73
N GLN A 106 -13.48 12.15 10.62
CA GLN A 106 -13.73 11.57 9.30
C GLN A 106 -12.93 10.27 9.07
N LEU A 107 -11.81 10.09 9.76
CA LEU A 107 -10.95 8.92 9.63
C LEU A 107 -11.32 7.78 10.58
N GLN A 108 -11.87 8.09 11.75
CA GLN A 108 -12.33 7.10 12.73
C GLN A 108 -13.20 5.98 12.13
N PRO A 109 -14.17 6.26 11.24
CA PRO A 109 -14.99 5.23 10.62
C PRO A 109 -14.23 4.26 9.71
N ILE A 110 -13.09 4.67 9.14
CA ILE A 110 -12.26 3.81 8.29
C ILE A 110 -11.06 3.21 9.02
N ALA A 111 -10.75 3.66 10.24
CA ALA A 111 -9.65 3.15 11.05
C ALA A 111 -9.62 1.60 11.18
N PRO A 112 -10.76 0.90 11.36
CA PRO A 112 -10.75 -0.55 11.49
C PRO A 112 -10.21 -1.31 10.27
N VAL A 113 -10.21 -0.69 9.08
CA VAL A 113 -9.69 -1.30 7.84
C VAL A 113 -8.28 -0.86 7.47
N LEU A 114 -7.67 0.02 8.26
CA LEU A 114 -6.30 0.49 8.05
C LEU A 114 -5.34 -0.34 8.91
N GLN A 115 -4.30 -0.88 8.27
CA GLN A 115 -3.25 -1.62 8.94
C GLN A 115 -1.95 -0.81 8.88
N PHE A 116 -1.36 -0.58 10.04
CA PHE A 116 -0.09 0.14 10.21
C PHE A 116 1.03 -0.88 10.39
N CYS A 117 1.54 -1.40 9.29
CA CYS A 117 2.63 -2.37 9.31
C CYS A 117 3.98 -1.66 9.43
N TYR A 118 4.84 -2.18 10.29
CA TYR A 118 6.25 -1.81 10.33
C TYR A 118 7.01 -2.67 9.32
N TYR A 119 7.67 -2.01 8.38
CA TYR A 119 8.62 -2.67 7.50
C TYR A 119 10.01 -2.22 7.91
N ASP A 120 10.91 -3.19 8.05
CA ASP A 120 12.32 -2.86 8.14
C ASP A 120 12.81 -2.45 6.74
N TRP A 121 12.55 -1.20 6.38
CA TRP A 121 13.00 -0.61 5.12
C TRP A 121 14.54 -0.52 5.06
N SER A 122 15.27 -0.89 6.13
CA SER A 122 16.73 -1.09 6.06
C SER A 122 17.11 -2.21 5.08
N HIS A 123 16.17 -3.09 4.73
CA HIS A 123 16.37 -4.17 3.77
C HIS A 123 15.70 -3.95 2.41
N GLN A 124 14.91 -2.89 2.24
CA GLN A 124 14.45 -2.52 0.91
C GLN A 124 15.55 -1.69 0.24
N PRO A 125 16.10 -2.17 -0.89
CA PRO A 125 17.10 -1.39 -1.60
C PRO A 125 16.46 -0.07 -2.04
N ARG A 126 16.80 1.04 -1.36
CA ARG A 126 16.50 2.37 -1.89
C ARG A 126 17.03 2.38 -3.31
N SER A 127 16.13 2.53 -4.28
CA SER A 127 16.55 2.51 -5.66
C SER A 127 17.32 3.78 -5.96
N VAL A 128 18.63 3.64 -6.06
CA VAL A 128 19.58 4.71 -6.29
C VAL A 128 19.59 5.01 -7.79
N LYS A 129 19.17 6.23 -8.16
CA LYS A 129 19.23 6.69 -9.55
C LYS A 129 20.69 6.87 -9.97
N ALA A 130 21.24 5.93 -10.74
CA ALA A 130 22.66 5.90 -11.14
C ALA A 130 23.13 7.24 -11.74
N ASN A 131 22.27 7.87 -12.55
CA ASN A 131 22.55 9.11 -13.24
C ASN A 131 22.43 10.38 -12.36
N GLN A 132 21.79 10.31 -11.19
CA GLN A 132 21.48 11.47 -10.34
C GLN A 132 22.06 11.38 -8.92
N ALA A 133 22.38 10.16 -8.45
CA ALA A 133 22.80 9.91 -7.08
C ALA A 133 24.09 10.64 -6.70
N SER A 134 24.14 11.20 -5.50
CA SER A 134 25.36 11.71 -4.90
C SER A 134 26.34 10.58 -4.56
N LEU A 135 27.60 10.94 -4.27
CA LEU A 135 28.60 9.99 -3.79
C LEU A 135 28.13 9.26 -2.53
N ALA A 136 27.49 9.99 -1.60
CA ALA A 136 27.00 9.44 -0.35
C ALA A 136 25.84 8.44 -0.57
N GLU A 137 24.98 8.67 -1.57
CA GLU A 137 23.89 7.75 -1.92
C GLU A 137 24.40 6.50 -2.63
N LEU A 138 25.40 6.62 -3.52
CA LEU A 138 26.04 5.45 -4.14
C LEU A 138 26.72 4.55 -3.10
N MET A 139 27.37 5.16 -2.10
CA MET A 139 28.01 4.47 -0.98
C MET A 139 27.03 3.73 -0.04
N GLN A 140 25.72 3.92 -0.18
CA GLN A 140 24.72 3.17 0.59
C GLN A 140 24.39 1.81 -0.04
N VAL A 141 24.83 1.55 -1.28
CA VAL A 141 24.62 0.25 -1.93
C VAL A 141 25.67 -0.75 -1.41
N PRO A 142 25.27 -1.91 -0.86
CA PRO A 142 26.19 -2.86 -0.20
C PRO A 142 27.38 -3.33 -1.05
N ALA A 143 27.23 -3.33 -2.38
CA ALA A 143 28.26 -3.75 -3.34
C ALA A 143 29.06 -2.59 -3.96
N ILE A 144 28.77 -1.35 -3.61
CA ILE A 144 29.47 -0.16 -4.15
C ILE A 144 30.43 0.37 -3.09
N ASP A 145 31.73 0.20 -3.35
CA ASP A 145 32.77 0.87 -2.59
C ASP A 145 33.06 2.28 -3.14
N TYR A 146 33.94 3.01 -2.46
CA TYR A 146 34.30 4.38 -2.85
C TYR A 146 34.89 4.47 -4.26
N ARG A 147 35.71 3.51 -4.67
CA ARG A 147 36.36 3.51 -5.99
C ARG A 147 35.33 3.28 -7.08
N PHE A 148 34.42 2.34 -6.86
CA PHE A 148 33.32 2.06 -7.75
C PHE A 148 32.37 3.27 -7.85
N ALA A 149 32.00 3.88 -6.73
CA ALA A 149 31.18 5.09 -6.73
C ALA A 149 31.85 6.24 -7.52
N GLN A 150 33.16 6.46 -7.35
CA GLN A 150 33.90 7.44 -8.15
C GLN A 150 33.90 7.12 -9.65
N ALA A 151 34.04 5.84 -10.03
CA ALA A 151 33.97 5.43 -11.42
C ALA A 151 32.58 5.73 -12.02
N VAL A 152 31.50 5.43 -11.28
CA VAL A 152 30.12 5.77 -11.68
C VAL A 152 29.98 7.28 -11.93
N LEU A 153 30.46 8.10 -10.99
CA LEU A 153 30.43 9.56 -11.11
C LEU A 153 31.24 10.07 -12.31
N TYR A 154 32.43 9.51 -12.53
CA TYR A 154 33.29 9.88 -13.65
C TYR A 154 32.64 9.55 -15.00
N HIS A 155 32.15 8.32 -15.16
CA HIS A 155 31.55 7.89 -16.42
C HIS A 155 30.27 8.67 -16.72
N ARG A 156 29.36 8.85 -15.76
CA ARG A 156 28.10 9.56 -16.03
C ARG A 156 28.29 11.04 -16.40
N GLN A 157 29.36 11.68 -15.92
CA GLN A 157 29.69 13.06 -16.29
C GLN A 157 30.04 13.20 -17.79
N GLN A 158 30.62 12.15 -18.39
CA GLN A 158 30.91 12.11 -19.82
C GLN A 158 29.62 11.91 -20.64
N CYS A 159 28.77 10.99 -20.19
CA CYS A 159 27.46 10.72 -20.77
C CYS A 159 26.60 9.91 -19.78
N PRO A 160 25.31 10.24 -19.57
CA PRO A 160 24.42 9.43 -18.75
C PRO A 160 24.39 7.96 -19.19
N PHE A 161 24.20 7.04 -18.25
CA PHE A 161 23.98 5.63 -18.55
C PHE A 161 22.59 5.43 -19.13
N ARG A 162 22.48 4.64 -20.20
CA ARG A 162 21.19 4.41 -20.88
C ARG A 162 20.37 3.31 -20.21
N ASP A 163 21.05 2.25 -19.80
CA ASP A 163 20.48 1.06 -19.20
C ASP A 163 21.58 0.28 -18.45
N LEU A 164 21.20 -0.87 -17.89
CA LEU A 164 22.13 -1.75 -17.18
C LEU A 164 23.26 -2.28 -18.07
N ALA A 165 22.99 -2.55 -19.36
CA ALA A 165 23.99 -3.12 -20.25
C ALA A 165 25.08 -2.07 -20.57
N ASP A 166 24.67 -0.83 -20.80
CA ASP A 166 25.59 0.31 -20.95
C ASP A 166 26.42 0.52 -19.68
N PHE A 167 25.79 0.45 -18.51
CA PHE A 167 26.47 0.55 -17.22
C PHE A 167 27.50 -0.58 -17.02
N GLN A 168 27.11 -1.83 -17.27
CA GLN A 168 27.97 -3.00 -17.17
C GLN A 168 29.18 -2.89 -18.10
N GLN A 169 28.96 -2.52 -19.37
CA GLN A 169 30.02 -2.43 -20.36
C GLN A 169 31.03 -1.33 -20.02
N ARG A 170 30.55 -0.15 -19.62
CA ARG A 170 31.41 1.01 -19.36
C ARG A 170 32.24 0.86 -18.10
N LEU A 171 31.67 0.22 -17.08
CA LEU A 171 32.34 -0.03 -15.80
C LEU A 171 33.02 -1.40 -15.75
N GLN A 172 32.96 -2.18 -16.83
CA GLN A 172 33.55 -3.51 -16.97
C GLN A 172 33.15 -4.45 -15.82
N LEU A 173 31.86 -4.43 -15.45
CA LEU A 173 31.37 -5.18 -14.30
C LEU A 173 31.32 -6.68 -14.60
N SER A 174 31.71 -7.48 -13.60
CA SER A 174 31.47 -8.92 -13.64
C SER A 174 29.97 -9.22 -13.57
N PRO A 175 29.51 -10.37 -14.11
CA PRO A 175 28.10 -10.78 -14.00
C PRO A 175 27.61 -10.84 -12.56
N GLN A 176 28.47 -11.27 -11.63
CA GLN A 176 28.17 -11.36 -10.19
C GLN A 176 27.92 -9.97 -9.60
N LEU A 177 28.85 -9.03 -9.82
CA LEU A 177 28.71 -7.67 -9.32
C LEU A 177 27.51 -6.94 -9.96
N THR A 178 27.25 -7.21 -11.24
CA THR A 178 26.07 -6.70 -11.95
C THR A 178 24.77 -7.15 -11.27
N ALA A 179 24.67 -8.43 -10.91
CA ALA A 179 23.49 -8.95 -10.21
C ALA A 179 23.32 -8.32 -8.82
N GLU A 180 24.43 -8.13 -8.09
CA GLU A 180 24.40 -7.49 -6.77
C GLU A 180 23.92 -6.04 -6.82
N VAL A 181 24.34 -5.24 -7.81
CA VAL A 181 23.93 -3.83 -7.92
C VAL A 181 22.57 -3.64 -8.60
N LEU A 182 22.13 -4.59 -9.43
CA LEU A 182 20.88 -4.50 -10.21
C LEU A 182 19.68 -4.19 -9.32
N HIS A 183 19.60 -4.84 -8.15
CA HIS A 183 18.49 -4.67 -7.22
C HIS A 183 18.42 -3.27 -6.59
N TYR A 184 19.49 -2.48 -6.71
CA TYR A 184 19.64 -1.18 -6.07
C TYR A 184 19.68 -0.02 -7.05
N LEU A 185 19.88 -0.23 -8.35
CA LEU A 185 20.10 0.85 -9.31
C LEU A 185 18.91 1.08 -10.26
N GLN A 186 18.62 2.35 -10.52
CA GLN A 186 17.70 2.83 -11.57
C GLN A 186 18.47 3.73 -12.54
N PHE A 187 18.16 3.63 -13.84
CA PHE A 187 18.85 4.36 -14.91
C PHE A 187 18.01 5.51 -15.45
#